data_AF-A0A1Z9JUF8-F1
#
_entry.id   AF-A0A1Z9JUF8-F1
#
_cell.length_a   1.000
_cell.length_b   1.000
_cell.length_c   1.000
_cell.angle_alpha   90.00
_cell.angle_beta   90.00
_cell.angle_gamma   90.00
#
_symmetry.space_group_name_H-M   'P 1'
#
loop_
_entity.id
_entity.type
_entity.pdbx_description
1 polymer ?
#
loop_
_entity_poly.entity_id
_entity_poly.type
_entity_poly.pdbx_seq_one_letter_code
_entity_poly.pdbx_strand_id
1 'polypeptide(L)'
;MSQTRRSFIAALALGTTSSAFPLLKEIETLDLNLNTSDDDISDAKDWISKVKGSKKIVYDGTSFNKGFPVHWNWAYYQSYIDMKIPQSDITTVTVYRAMGMCAAFKSALWEKYTFGEFFKINDPKTGKPSIRNFTDIPEKGDLPAGGTVGISEMLSNGSLFCVCDVATKIISGIIAKRMNLDSYEVYNEFKDHIIEGIQTVPTGVWALGEVQAKGCGYIFAG
;
A
#
# COMPACT_ATOMS: atom_id res chain seq x y z
N MET A 1 5.28 4.86 -25.93
CA MET A 1 4.59 3.60 -25.51
C MET A 1 3.35 3.39 -26.38
N SER A 2 3.01 2.16 -26.77
CA SER A 2 1.80 1.86 -27.56
C SER A 2 0.52 1.93 -26.70
N GLN A 3 -0.64 2.18 -27.33
CA GLN A 3 -1.94 2.31 -26.64
C GLN A 3 -2.29 1.04 -25.84
N THR A 4 -2.02 -0.14 -26.38
CA THR A 4 -2.26 -1.44 -25.70
C THR A 4 -1.45 -1.57 -24.40
N ARG A 5 -0.21 -1.06 -24.34
CA ARG A 5 0.60 -1.06 -23.12
C ARG A 5 0.04 -0.09 -22.08
N ARG A 6 -0.44 1.08 -22.49
CA ARG A 6 -1.09 2.05 -21.58
C ARG A 6 -2.36 1.48 -20.95
N SER A 7 -3.22 0.84 -21.73
CA SER A 7 -4.43 0.20 -21.20
C SER A 7 -4.13 -0.96 -20.26
N PHE A 8 -3.09 -1.75 -20.54
CA PHE A 8 -2.63 -2.81 -19.61
C PHE A 8 -2.11 -2.23 -18.29
N ILE A 9 -1.29 -1.18 -18.34
CA ILE A 9 -0.78 -0.50 -17.15
C ILE A 9 -1.93 0.11 -16.33
N ALA A 10 -2.91 0.72 -17.00
CA ALA A 10 -4.09 1.26 -16.35
C ALA A 10 -4.88 0.16 -15.62
N ALA A 11 -5.08 -1.00 -16.26
CA ALA A 11 -5.73 -2.15 -15.64
C ALA A 11 -4.95 -2.70 -14.44
N LEU A 12 -3.62 -2.77 -14.55
CA LEU A 12 -2.74 -3.21 -13.45
C LEU A 12 -2.82 -2.28 -12.23
N ALA A 13 -2.81 -0.97 -12.48
CA ALA A 13 -2.80 0.06 -11.44
C ALA A 13 -4.17 0.29 -10.80
N LEU A 14 -5.27 -0.02 -11.48
CA LEU A 14 -6.61 0.14 -10.93
C LEU A 14 -7.10 -1.13 -10.22
N GLY A 15 -6.48 -2.29 -10.49
CA GLY A 15 -7.02 -3.56 -10.06
C GLY A 15 -8.41 -3.83 -10.67
N THR A 16 -9.19 -4.70 -10.04
CA THR A 16 -10.53 -5.10 -10.54
C THR A 16 -11.67 -4.37 -9.83
N THR A 17 -11.41 -3.29 -9.07
CA THR A 17 -12.45 -2.64 -8.27
C THR A 17 -13.30 -1.68 -9.10
N SER A 18 -14.62 -1.67 -8.85
CA SER A 18 -15.56 -0.83 -9.60
C SER A 18 -15.34 0.67 -9.39
N SER A 19 -14.76 1.06 -8.26
CA SER A 19 -14.39 2.44 -7.92
C SER A 19 -13.32 3.04 -8.83
N ALA A 20 -12.60 2.20 -9.56
CA ALA A 20 -11.42 2.57 -10.32
C ALA A 20 -11.74 2.87 -11.81
N PHE A 21 -12.87 2.38 -12.33
CA PHE A 21 -13.30 2.60 -13.73
C PHE A 21 -13.34 4.07 -14.18
N PRO A 22 -13.80 5.04 -13.37
CA PRO A 22 -13.84 6.44 -13.80
C PRO A 22 -12.45 7.02 -14.12
N LEU A 23 -11.38 6.46 -13.54
CA LEU A 23 -10.01 6.95 -13.70
C LEU A 23 -9.33 6.45 -14.99
N LEU A 24 -9.88 5.44 -15.67
CA LEU A 24 -9.27 4.84 -16.87
C LEU A 24 -8.93 5.88 -17.94
N LYS A 25 -9.87 6.77 -18.24
CA LYS A 25 -9.67 7.84 -19.25
C LYS A 25 -8.59 8.83 -18.82
N GLU A 26 -8.50 9.15 -17.54
CA GLU A 26 -7.48 10.06 -17.04
C GLU A 26 -6.09 9.43 -17.17
N ILE A 27 -5.96 8.14 -16.85
CA ILE A 27 -4.69 7.40 -16.93
C ILE A 27 -4.17 7.32 -18.36
N GLU A 28 -5.04 7.09 -19.35
CA GLU A 28 -4.64 7.00 -20.76
C GLU A 28 -3.99 8.29 -21.28
N THR A 29 -4.29 9.42 -20.62
CA THR A 29 -3.74 10.74 -20.95
C THR A 29 -2.48 11.09 -20.17
N LEU A 30 -2.05 10.28 -19.20
CA LEU A 30 -0.82 10.52 -18.45
C LEU A 30 0.40 10.10 -19.28
N ASP A 31 1.45 10.90 -19.18
CA ASP A 31 2.78 10.53 -19.67
C ASP A 31 3.68 10.22 -18.47
N LEU A 32 3.79 8.93 -18.15
CA LEU A 32 4.51 8.46 -16.96
C LEU A 32 5.79 7.73 -17.34
N ASN A 33 6.87 8.06 -16.63
CA ASN A 33 8.08 7.26 -16.65
C ASN A 33 7.95 6.07 -15.68
N LEU A 34 7.68 4.89 -16.24
CA LEU A 34 7.53 3.65 -15.48
C LEU A 34 8.81 2.82 -15.40
N ASN A 35 9.94 3.39 -15.80
CA ASN A 35 11.22 2.70 -15.64
C ASN A 35 11.54 2.56 -14.15
N THR A 36 12.16 1.43 -13.82
CA THR A 36 12.69 1.12 -12.50
C THR A 36 14.21 1.27 -12.59
N SER A 37 14.83 1.99 -11.66
CA SER A 37 16.29 2.14 -11.64
C SER A 37 16.98 0.88 -11.09
N ASP A 38 18.29 0.75 -11.34
CA ASP A 38 19.08 -0.37 -10.79
C ASP A 38 19.09 -0.36 -9.25
N ASP A 39 19.12 0.82 -8.65
CA ASP A 39 19.03 1.00 -7.19
C ASP A 39 17.66 0.53 -6.68
N ASP A 40 16.56 0.93 -7.31
CA ASP A 40 15.21 0.47 -6.95
C ASP A 40 15.09 -1.06 -7.06
N ILE A 41 15.74 -1.68 -8.06
CA ILE A 41 15.77 -3.14 -8.23
C ILE A 41 16.54 -3.79 -7.08
N SER A 42 17.69 -3.24 -6.71
CA SER A 42 18.51 -3.75 -5.60
C SER A 42 17.75 -3.68 -4.28
N ASP A 43 17.18 -2.52 -3.96
CA ASP A 43 16.41 -2.31 -2.73
C ASP A 43 15.21 -3.26 -2.63
N ALA A 44 14.49 -3.47 -3.73
CA ALA A 44 13.36 -4.37 -3.78
C ALA A 44 13.78 -5.84 -3.54
N LYS A 45 14.92 -6.27 -4.10
CA LYS A 45 15.47 -7.62 -3.87
C LYS A 45 15.92 -7.81 -2.42
N ASP A 46 16.60 -6.81 -1.85
CA ASP A 46 17.05 -6.83 -0.47
C ASP A 46 15.86 -6.87 0.50
N TRP A 47 14.79 -6.14 0.20
CA TRP A 47 13.54 -6.20 0.96
C TRP A 47 12.90 -7.59 0.92
N ILE A 48 12.79 -8.23 -0.26
CA ILE A 48 12.28 -9.60 -0.39
C ILE A 48 13.11 -10.61 0.43
N SER A 49 14.42 -10.41 0.53
CA SER A 49 15.30 -11.29 1.30
C SER A 49 14.96 -11.33 2.80
N LYS A 50 14.28 -10.30 3.32
CA LYS A 50 13.87 -10.20 4.73
C LYS A 50 12.72 -11.15 5.07
N VAL A 51 12.01 -11.70 4.09
CA VAL A 51 10.93 -12.68 4.30
C VAL A 51 11.51 -14.00 4.82
N LYS A 52 11.25 -14.31 6.09
CA LYS A 52 11.87 -15.44 6.80
C LYS A 52 10.91 -16.12 7.79
N GLY A 53 11.39 -17.14 8.47
CA GLY A 53 10.61 -17.90 9.45
C GLY A 53 9.68 -18.95 8.82
N SER A 54 9.02 -19.72 9.68
CA SER A 54 8.12 -20.82 9.32
C SER A 54 6.68 -20.36 9.12
N LYS A 55 6.25 -19.27 9.77
CA LYS A 55 4.88 -18.72 9.68
C LYS A 55 4.89 -17.46 8.84
N LYS A 56 4.49 -17.60 7.58
CA LYS A 56 4.57 -16.53 6.58
C LYS A 56 3.23 -16.30 5.91
N ILE A 57 2.80 -15.05 5.87
CA ILE A 57 1.56 -14.66 5.19
C ILE A 57 1.76 -13.34 4.46
N VAL A 58 1.12 -13.20 3.29
CA VAL A 58 0.98 -11.92 2.59
C VAL A 58 -0.48 -11.51 2.50
N TYR A 59 -0.72 -10.23 2.80
CA TYR A 59 -2.00 -9.54 2.65
C TYR A 59 -1.97 -8.67 1.39
N ASP A 60 -2.89 -8.94 0.47
CA ASP A 60 -3.08 -8.13 -0.74
C ASP A 60 -4.04 -6.98 -0.45
N GLY A 61 -3.48 -5.77 -0.24
CA GLY A 61 -4.22 -4.53 0.00
C GLY A 61 -4.41 -3.75 -1.30
N THR A 62 -5.44 -4.11 -2.08
CA THR A 62 -5.83 -3.45 -3.33
C THR A 62 -6.65 -2.16 -3.14
N SER A 63 -7.15 -1.97 -1.93
CA SER A 63 -8.02 -0.91 -1.45
C SER A 63 -7.64 -0.62 0.00
N PHE A 64 -8.33 0.34 0.62
CA PHE A 64 -8.09 0.63 2.02
C PHE A 64 -8.80 -0.35 2.97
N ASN A 65 -9.93 -0.92 2.53
CA ASN A 65 -10.80 -1.88 3.25
C ASN A 65 -10.79 -1.71 4.78
N LYS A 66 -11.15 -0.51 5.25
CA LYS A 66 -11.25 -0.19 6.69
C LYS A 66 -9.97 -0.47 7.50
N GLY A 67 -8.80 -0.55 6.87
CA GLY A 67 -7.53 -0.89 7.53
C GLY A 67 -7.29 -2.38 7.75
N PHE A 68 -8.10 -3.29 7.18
CA PHE A 68 -7.86 -4.74 7.28
C PHE A 68 -6.48 -5.19 6.77
N PRO A 69 -5.92 -4.63 5.67
CA PRO A 69 -4.55 -4.95 5.25
C PRO A 69 -3.49 -4.68 6.32
N VAL A 70 -3.76 -3.82 7.31
CA VAL A 70 -2.88 -3.57 8.46
C VAL A 70 -3.27 -4.45 9.63
N HIS A 71 -4.53 -4.37 10.06
CA HIS A 71 -5.02 -5.00 11.28
C HIS A 71 -4.80 -6.52 11.32
N TRP A 72 -4.87 -7.19 10.18
CA TRP A 72 -4.63 -8.64 10.14
C TRP A 72 -3.17 -9.05 10.33
N ASN A 73 -2.20 -8.17 10.13
CA ASN A 73 -0.81 -8.44 10.50
C ASN A 73 -0.70 -8.69 12.02
N TRP A 74 -1.31 -7.81 12.82
CA TRP A 74 -1.38 -7.98 14.27
C TRP A 74 -2.13 -9.25 14.64
N ALA A 75 -3.31 -9.50 14.04
CA ALA A 75 -4.11 -10.68 14.34
C ALA A 75 -3.33 -11.99 14.09
N TYR A 76 -2.53 -12.04 13.02
CA TYR A 76 -1.70 -13.20 12.69
C TYR A 76 -0.55 -13.40 13.67
N TYR A 77 0.16 -12.32 14.02
CA TYR A 77 1.20 -12.34 15.05
C TYR A 77 0.62 -12.84 16.38
N GLN A 78 -0.47 -12.23 16.85
CA GLN A 78 -1.07 -12.57 18.14
C GLN A 78 -1.52 -14.03 18.18
N SER A 79 -2.19 -14.51 17.12
CA SER A 79 -2.64 -15.90 17.04
C SER A 79 -1.50 -16.91 17.19
N TYR A 80 -0.35 -16.66 16.54
CA TYR A 80 0.79 -17.57 16.62
C TYR A 80 1.59 -17.43 17.91
N ILE A 81 1.69 -16.22 18.47
CA ILE A 81 2.28 -15.99 19.80
C ILE A 81 1.46 -16.73 20.87
N ASP A 82 0.13 -16.72 20.78
CA ASP A 82 -0.75 -17.46 21.69
C ASP A 82 -0.53 -18.98 21.58
N MET A 83 -0.25 -19.46 20.35
CA MET A 83 0.18 -20.83 20.06
C MET A 83 1.66 -21.12 20.40
N LYS A 84 2.34 -20.23 21.11
CA LYS A 84 3.73 -20.37 21.59
C LYS A 84 4.78 -20.44 20.47
N ILE A 85 4.49 -19.88 19.31
CA ILE A 85 5.50 -19.66 18.26
C ILE A 85 6.28 -18.37 18.58
N PRO A 86 7.62 -18.39 18.55
CA PRO A 86 8.43 -17.19 18.73
C PRO A 86 8.12 -16.15 17.66
N GLN A 87 8.00 -14.87 18.05
CA GLN A 87 7.75 -13.77 17.10
C GLN A 87 8.78 -13.73 15.96
N SER A 88 10.04 -14.10 16.23
CA SER A 88 11.11 -14.16 15.23
C SER A 88 10.88 -15.19 14.11
N ASP A 89 9.94 -16.13 14.30
CA ASP A 89 9.57 -17.15 13.33
C ASP A 89 8.30 -16.81 12.53
N ILE A 90 7.73 -15.63 12.79
CA ILE A 90 6.55 -15.07 12.12
C ILE A 90 7.00 -13.93 11.21
N THR A 91 6.55 -13.94 9.96
CA THR A 91 6.64 -12.78 9.06
C THR A 91 5.28 -12.55 8.41
N THR A 92 4.72 -11.37 8.61
CA THR A 92 3.61 -10.90 7.79
C THR A 92 4.13 -9.92 6.76
N VAL A 93 3.54 -9.94 5.57
CA VAL A 93 3.80 -8.99 4.50
C VAL A 93 2.49 -8.32 4.13
N THR A 94 2.49 -7.01 3.95
CA THR A 94 1.37 -6.30 3.32
C THR A 94 1.84 -5.63 2.06
N VAL A 95 1.14 -5.90 0.95
CA VAL A 95 1.40 -5.29 -0.34
C VAL A 95 0.29 -4.29 -0.63
N TYR A 96 0.59 -3.00 -0.57
CA TYR A 96 -0.34 -1.96 -0.97
C TYR A 96 -0.25 -1.73 -2.47
N ARG A 97 -1.32 -2.04 -3.18
CA ARG A 97 -1.44 -1.83 -4.62
C ARG A 97 -2.78 -1.25 -4.97
N ALA A 98 -2.91 -0.85 -6.23
CA ALA A 98 -4.08 -0.14 -6.72
C ALA A 98 -4.49 1.02 -5.79
N MET A 99 -5.75 1.07 -5.34
CA MET A 99 -6.25 2.16 -4.50
C MET A 99 -5.84 2.01 -3.02
N GLY A 100 -5.40 0.82 -2.61
CA GLY A 100 -4.91 0.55 -1.25
C GLY A 100 -3.56 1.19 -0.94
N MET A 101 -2.85 1.64 -1.98
CA MET A 101 -1.58 2.37 -1.87
C MET A 101 -1.66 3.57 -0.90
N CYS A 102 -2.82 4.22 -0.76
CA CYS A 102 -2.99 5.38 0.12
C CYS A 102 -2.60 5.12 1.59
N ALA A 103 -2.75 3.88 2.07
CA ALA A 103 -2.37 3.48 3.43
C ALA A 103 -0.86 3.51 3.66
N ALA A 104 -0.03 3.56 2.63
CA ALA A 104 1.42 3.62 2.75
C ALA A 104 1.97 5.01 3.10
N PHE A 105 1.14 6.06 3.03
CA PHE A 105 1.61 7.44 3.15
C PHE A 105 1.25 8.07 4.49
N LYS A 106 2.12 8.98 4.95
CA LYS A 106 1.95 9.80 6.14
C LYS A 106 0.71 10.70 6.00
N SER A 107 0.11 11.05 7.14
CA SER A 107 -1.09 11.90 7.21
C SER A 107 -0.95 13.27 6.50
N ALA A 108 0.27 13.78 6.31
CA ALA A 108 0.51 15.02 5.58
C ALA A 108 -0.07 15.00 4.15
N LEU A 109 0.04 13.88 3.43
CA LEU A 109 -0.57 13.75 2.10
C LEU A 109 -2.09 13.63 2.18
N TRP A 110 -2.59 12.98 3.24
CA TRP A 110 -4.03 12.80 3.43
C TRP A 110 -4.76 14.11 3.60
N GLU A 111 -4.16 15.02 4.36
CA GLU A 111 -4.64 16.38 4.54
C GLU A 111 -4.46 17.22 3.27
N LYS A 112 -3.25 17.26 2.70
CA LYS A 112 -2.90 18.13 1.56
C LYS A 112 -3.68 17.79 0.29
N TYR A 113 -3.80 16.51 -0.03
CA TYR A 113 -4.38 16.01 -1.28
C TYR A 113 -5.78 15.41 -1.09
N THR A 114 -6.40 15.68 0.05
CA THR A 114 -7.75 15.24 0.40
C THR A 114 -7.98 13.74 0.14
N PHE A 115 -7.03 12.89 0.56
CA PHE A 115 -7.07 11.45 0.27
C PHE A 115 -8.37 10.79 0.73
N GLY A 116 -8.91 11.18 1.89
CA GLY A 116 -10.19 10.67 2.35
C GLY A 116 -11.32 10.87 1.33
N GLU A 117 -11.34 12.00 0.63
CA GLU A 117 -12.33 12.25 -0.41
C GLU A 117 -11.98 11.48 -1.69
N PHE A 118 -10.74 11.58 -2.16
CA PHE A 118 -10.28 10.93 -3.40
C PHE A 118 -10.47 9.41 -3.36
N PHE A 119 -10.04 8.77 -2.27
CA PHE A 119 -10.13 7.32 -2.09
C PHE A 119 -11.44 6.86 -1.44
N LYS A 120 -12.35 7.79 -1.11
CA LYS A 120 -13.64 7.52 -0.45
C LYS A 120 -13.49 6.80 0.88
N ILE A 121 -12.58 7.30 1.71
CA ILE A 121 -12.26 6.79 3.04
C ILE A 121 -12.74 7.81 4.06
N ASN A 122 -13.71 7.40 4.88
CA ASN A 122 -14.16 8.21 6.00
C ASN A 122 -13.39 7.85 7.26
N ASP A 123 -13.09 8.85 8.08
CA ASP A 123 -12.54 8.66 9.41
C ASP A 123 -13.60 7.96 10.30
N PRO A 124 -13.29 6.81 10.93
CA PRO A 124 -14.26 6.04 11.71
C PRO A 124 -14.89 6.80 12.87
N LYS A 125 -14.19 7.80 13.43
CA LYS A 125 -14.65 8.58 14.58
C LYS A 125 -15.58 9.71 14.16
N THR A 126 -15.30 10.35 13.03
CA THR A 126 -16.04 11.54 12.59
C THR A 126 -17.08 11.27 11.50
N GLY A 127 -16.95 10.16 10.78
CA GLY A 127 -17.78 9.83 9.62
C GLY A 127 -17.54 10.71 8.38
N LYS A 128 -16.60 11.67 8.45
CA LYS A 128 -16.23 12.58 7.36
C LYS A 128 -15.05 12.02 6.57
N PRO A 129 -14.79 12.49 5.33
CA PRO A 129 -13.57 12.17 4.60
C PRO A 129 -12.35 12.34 5.48
N SER A 130 -11.52 11.30 5.58
CA SER A 130 -10.39 11.29 6.49
C SER A 130 -9.27 12.20 6.01
N ILE A 131 -8.72 12.99 6.93
CA ILE A 131 -7.55 13.85 6.72
C ILE A 131 -6.26 13.25 7.29
N ARG A 132 -6.33 12.01 7.80
CA ARG A 132 -5.19 11.34 8.45
C ARG A 132 -5.11 9.88 8.03
N ASN A 133 -3.90 9.34 8.02
CA ASN A 133 -3.74 7.90 7.93
C ASN A 133 -3.95 7.26 9.31
N PHE A 134 -5.20 6.91 9.62
CA PHE A 134 -5.53 6.28 10.90
C PHE A 134 -5.05 4.82 11.00
N THR A 135 -4.39 4.26 9.99
CA THR A 135 -3.83 2.89 10.04
C THR A 135 -2.35 2.87 10.43
N ASP A 136 -1.65 4.00 10.35
CA ASP A 136 -0.25 4.09 10.76
C ASP A 136 -0.10 4.10 12.29
N ILE A 137 -0.75 5.07 12.93
CA ILE A 137 -0.81 5.24 14.39
C ILE A 137 -2.29 5.28 14.81
N PRO A 138 -2.97 4.13 14.86
CA PRO A 138 -4.38 4.03 15.19
C PRO A 138 -4.66 4.29 16.67
N GLU A 139 -5.76 4.96 16.95
CA GLU A 139 -6.36 5.06 18.28
C GLU A 139 -7.50 4.05 18.43
N LYS A 140 -7.96 3.84 19.66
CA LYS A 140 -9.12 2.97 19.92
C LYS A 140 -10.32 3.40 19.07
N GLY A 141 -10.84 2.45 18.29
CA GLY A 141 -11.97 2.66 17.37
C GLY A 141 -11.57 2.97 15.92
N ASP A 142 -10.29 3.17 15.62
CA ASP A 142 -9.82 3.41 14.25
C ASP A 142 -9.76 2.13 13.41
N LEU A 143 -9.23 1.05 13.98
CA LEU A 143 -9.14 -0.24 13.30
C LEU A 143 -10.31 -1.18 13.67
N PRO A 144 -10.57 -2.20 12.84
CA PRO A 144 -11.57 -3.24 13.12
C PRO A 144 -11.39 -3.84 14.52
N ALA A 145 -12.51 -4.22 15.14
CA ALA A 145 -12.55 -4.75 16.51
C ALA A 145 -11.90 -3.85 17.59
N GLY A 146 -11.66 -2.56 17.29
CA GLY A 146 -11.02 -1.63 18.22
C GLY A 146 -9.50 -1.80 18.32
N GLY A 147 -8.86 -2.42 17.33
CA GLY A 147 -7.41 -2.58 17.27
C GLY A 147 -6.66 -1.24 17.36
N THR A 148 -5.48 -1.28 18.00
CA THR A 148 -4.63 -0.10 18.23
C THR A 148 -3.19 -0.32 17.77
N VAL A 149 -2.92 -1.42 17.05
CA VAL A 149 -1.60 -1.73 16.50
C VAL A 149 -1.61 -1.41 15.02
N GLY A 150 -0.82 -0.41 14.64
CA GLY A 150 -0.75 0.13 13.27
C GLY A 150 0.51 -0.26 12.51
N ILE A 151 0.72 0.39 11.36
CA ILE A 151 1.83 0.12 10.44
C ILE A 151 3.18 0.29 11.14
N SER A 152 3.43 1.44 11.76
CA SER A 152 4.71 1.74 12.43
C SER A 152 5.05 0.71 13.51
N GLU A 153 4.07 0.28 14.31
CA GLU A 153 4.29 -0.74 15.33
C GLU A 153 4.53 -2.13 14.70
N MET A 154 3.77 -2.52 13.68
CA MET A 154 4.00 -3.80 12.99
C MET A 154 5.37 -3.85 12.29
N LEU A 155 5.82 -2.75 11.69
CA LEU A 155 7.18 -2.62 11.15
C LEU A 155 8.24 -2.86 12.24
N SER A 156 8.06 -2.25 13.43
CA SER A 156 8.96 -2.48 14.57
C SER A 156 8.96 -3.93 15.06
N ASN A 157 7.82 -4.63 14.91
CA ASN A 157 7.66 -6.04 15.24
C ASN A 157 8.22 -7.00 14.17
N GLY A 158 8.72 -6.48 13.04
CA GLY A 158 9.34 -7.25 11.97
C GLY A 158 8.42 -7.61 10.81
N SER A 159 7.18 -7.09 10.78
CA SER A 159 6.34 -7.16 9.59
C SER A 159 6.95 -6.36 8.45
N LEU A 160 6.68 -6.79 7.22
CA LEU A 160 7.15 -6.12 6.02
C LEU A 160 5.98 -5.46 5.31
N PHE A 161 6.17 -4.23 4.86
CA PHE A 161 5.18 -3.50 4.09
C PHE A 161 5.83 -3.00 2.80
N CYS A 162 5.07 -3.00 1.71
CA CYS A 162 5.51 -2.35 0.48
C CYS A 162 4.38 -1.63 -0.24
N VAL A 163 4.75 -0.67 -1.08
CA VAL A 163 3.84 0.12 -1.92
C VAL A 163 4.21 -0.02 -3.39
N CYS A 164 3.18 -0.21 -4.23
CA CYS A 164 3.30 -0.32 -5.67
C CYS A 164 3.69 1.03 -6.30
N ASP A 165 4.89 1.09 -6.89
CA ASP A 165 5.40 2.31 -7.52
C ASP A 165 4.56 2.75 -8.74
N VAL A 166 4.14 1.80 -9.59
CA VAL A 166 3.25 2.10 -10.72
C VAL A 166 1.94 2.73 -10.26
N ALA A 167 1.35 2.24 -9.16
CA ALA A 167 0.14 2.86 -8.59
C ALA A 167 0.45 4.27 -8.06
N THR A 168 1.61 4.44 -7.40
CA THR A 168 2.09 5.73 -6.89
C THR A 168 2.23 6.77 -7.99
N LYS A 169 2.92 6.44 -9.09
CA LYS A 169 3.09 7.31 -10.27
C LYS A 169 1.75 7.68 -10.92
N ILE A 170 0.83 6.72 -11.02
CA ILE A 170 -0.48 6.96 -11.64
C ILE A 170 -1.33 7.88 -10.78
N ILE A 171 -1.50 7.56 -9.50
CA ILE A 171 -2.36 8.33 -8.61
C ILE A 171 -1.80 9.75 -8.39
N SER A 172 -0.50 9.88 -8.15
CA SER A 172 0.14 11.20 -8.03
C SER A 172 -0.03 12.02 -9.32
N GLY A 173 0.13 11.41 -10.50
CA GLY A 173 -0.11 12.08 -11.78
C GLY A 173 -1.56 12.52 -12.00
N ILE A 174 -2.55 11.71 -11.59
CA ILE A 174 -3.97 12.10 -11.62
C ILE A 174 -4.20 13.31 -10.71
N ILE A 175 -3.72 13.24 -9.47
CA ILE A 175 -3.91 14.31 -8.48
C ILE A 175 -3.23 15.59 -8.95
N ALA A 176 -1.99 15.51 -9.43
CA ALA A 176 -1.26 16.64 -9.99
C ALA A 176 -2.04 17.32 -11.11
N LYS A 177 -2.54 16.53 -12.08
CA LYS A 177 -3.34 17.05 -13.20
C LYS A 177 -4.63 17.73 -12.73
N ARG A 178 -5.37 17.12 -11.81
CA ARG A 178 -6.62 17.68 -11.27
C ARG A 178 -6.40 18.97 -10.49
N MET A 179 -5.26 19.11 -9.84
CA MET A 179 -4.88 20.29 -9.07
C MET A 179 -4.05 21.30 -9.86
N ASN A 180 -3.79 21.04 -11.13
CA ASN A 180 -2.91 21.86 -11.99
C ASN A 180 -1.51 22.09 -11.38
N LEU A 181 -0.93 21.01 -10.84
CA LEU A 181 0.42 20.96 -10.26
C LEU A 181 1.37 20.19 -11.20
N ASP A 182 2.67 20.31 -10.93
CA ASP A 182 3.69 19.53 -11.63
C ASP A 182 3.70 18.06 -11.17
N SER A 183 3.58 17.13 -12.11
CA SER A 183 3.48 15.70 -11.81
C SER A 183 4.77 15.10 -11.22
N TYR A 184 5.94 15.63 -11.58
CA TYR A 184 7.21 15.14 -11.05
C TYR A 184 7.38 15.54 -9.59
N GLU A 185 7.09 16.80 -9.27
CA GLU A 185 7.11 17.31 -7.89
C GLU A 185 6.12 16.58 -6.99
N VAL A 186 4.87 16.37 -7.45
CA VAL A 186 3.85 15.64 -6.67
C VAL A 186 4.27 14.18 -6.46
N TYR A 187 4.84 13.52 -7.46
CA TYR A 187 5.33 12.15 -7.28
C TYR A 187 6.49 12.06 -6.28
N ASN A 188 7.45 12.98 -6.33
CA ASN A 188 8.55 13.00 -5.35
C ASN A 188 8.03 13.28 -3.94
N GLU A 189 7.08 14.20 -3.81
CA GLU A 189 6.45 14.46 -2.51
C GLU A 189 5.72 13.22 -1.98
N PHE A 190 5.08 12.42 -2.84
CA PHE A 190 4.52 11.14 -2.44
C PHE A 190 5.59 10.20 -1.90
N LYS A 191 6.74 10.07 -2.59
CA LYS A 191 7.86 9.24 -2.13
C LYS A 191 8.39 9.69 -0.77
N ASP A 192 8.59 10.99 -0.59
CA ASP A 192 9.13 11.57 0.65
C ASP A 192 8.21 11.36 1.86
N HIS A 193 6.90 11.18 1.59
CA HIS A 193 5.88 10.94 2.59
C HIS A 193 5.42 9.49 2.68
N ILE A 194 6.15 8.53 2.11
CA ILE A 194 5.99 7.12 2.46
C ILE A 194 6.33 6.94 3.95
N ILE A 195 5.55 6.13 4.67
CA ILE A 195 5.82 5.79 6.08
C ILE A 195 7.18 5.08 6.15
N GLU A 196 8.03 5.50 7.08
CA GLU A 196 9.38 4.97 7.21
C GLU A 196 9.35 3.46 7.42
N GLY A 197 10.16 2.72 6.64
CA GLY A 197 10.20 1.26 6.66
C GLY A 197 9.31 0.56 5.63
N ILE A 198 8.37 1.27 4.98
CA ILE A 198 7.63 0.73 3.83
C ILE A 198 8.53 0.78 2.59
N GLN A 199 8.69 -0.36 1.91
CA GLN A 199 9.49 -0.45 0.69
C GLN A 199 8.68 -0.03 -0.55
N THR A 200 9.24 0.82 -1.40
CA THR A 200 8.72 1.01 -2.76
C THR A 200 9.16 -0.17 -3.62
N VAL A 201 8.19 -0.80 -4.31
CA VAL A 201 8.45 -1.95 -5.19
C VAL A 201 7.96 -1.66 -6.61
N PRO A 202 8.56 -2.26 -7.66
CA PRO A 202 8.21 -1.95 -9.04
C PRO A 202 6.71 -2.10 -9.32
N THR A 203 6.13 -3.22 -8.88
CA THR A 203 4.68 -3.41 -8.85
C THR A 203 4.27 -4.26 -7.65
N GLY A 204 3.05 -4.05 -7.15
CA GLY A 204 2.49 -4.92 -6.11
C GLY A 204 2.29 -6.36 -6.60
N VAL A 205 1.99 -6.57 -7.88
CA VAL A 205 1.83 -7.92 -8.45
C VAL A 205 3.16 -8.68 -8.43
N TRP A 206 4.27 -8.00 -8.77
CA TRP A 206 5.61 -8.57 -8.61
C TRP A 206 5.87 -8.95 -7.15
N ALA A 207 5.63 -8.03 -6.20
CA ALA A 207 5.88 -8.31 -4.78
C ALA A 207 5.06 -9.51 -4.29
N LEU A 208 3.77 -9.61 -4.65
CA LEU A 208 2.93 -10.76 -4.32
C LEU A 208 3.50 -12.07 -4.87
N GLY A 209 4.02 -12.08 -6.09
CA GLY A 209 4.65 -13.25 -6.70
C GLY A 209 5.91 -13.68 -5.94
N GLU A 210 6.81 -12.73 -5.68
CA GLU A 210 8.09 -13.00 -5.02
C GLU A 210 7.93 -13.50 -3.57
N VAL A 211 7.02 -12.89 -2.79
CA VAL A 211 6.82 -13.35 -1.40
C VAL A 211 6.09 -14.69 -1.34
N GLN A 212 5.20 -15.00 -2.28
CA GLN A 212 4.64 -16.34 -2.41
C GLN A 212 5.70 -17.37 -2.82
N ALA A 213 6.65 -17.01 -3.69
CA ALA A 213 7.79 -17.86 -4.02
C ALA A 213 8.71 -18.13 -2.80
N LYS A 214 8.68 -17.24 -1.79
CA LYS A 214 9.30 -17.45 -0.46
C LYS A 214 8.44 -18.30 0.49
N GLY A 215 7.30 -18.81 0.05
CA GLY A 215 6.38 -19.66 0.82
C GLY A 215 5.41 -18.90 1.73
N CYS A 216 5.13 -17.62 1.45
CA CYS A 216 4.02 -16.93 2.11
C CYS A 216 2.68 -17.52 1.65
N GLY A 217 1.79 -17.81 2.60
CA GLY A 217 0.36 -17.97 2.26
C GLY A 217 -0.24 -16.63 1.80
N TYR A 218 -1.33 -16.68 1.04
CA TYR A 218 -1.98 -15.50 0.48
C TYR A 218 -3.35 -15.25 1.11
N ILE A 219 -3.62 -14.01 1.52
CA ILE A 219 -4.95 -13.53 1.91
C ILE A 219 -5.24 -12.23 1.15
N PHE A 220 -6.38 -12.21 0.46
CA PHE A 220 -6.91 -10.97 -0.09
C PHE A 220 -7.45 -10.10 1.06
N ALA A 221 -6.84 -8.94 1.28
CA ALA A 221 -7.14 -8.06 2.42
C ALA A 221 -7.88 -6.78 2.05
N GLY A 222 -8.13 -6.59 0.75
CA GLY A 222 -9.09 -5.61 0.28
C GLY A 222 -8.39 -4.36 -0.09
#